data_AF-A0A2C6WKB7-F1
#
_entry.id   AF-A0A2C6WKB7-F1
#
_cell.length_a   1.000
_cell.length_b   1.000
_cell.length_c   1.000
_cell.angle_alpha   90.00
_cell.angle_beta   90.00
_cell.angle_gamma   90.00
#
_symmetry.space_group_name_H-M   'P 1'
#
loop_
_entity.id
_entity.type
_entity.pdbx_description
1 polymer ?
#
loop_
_entity_poly.entity_id
_entity_poly.type
_entity_poly.pdbx_seq_one_letter_code
_entity_poly.pdbx_strand_id
1 'polypeptide(L)' 'MNQLNECNYVNPSTVSLDWECFVVSKSDMELDGLPKELINSWMAQNIIEPFSIRNNEINFKTQDIKDALRKQNWYYDS' A
#
# COMPACT_ATOMS: atom_id res chain seq x y z
N MET A 1 3.02 -4.43 30.50
CA MET A 1 2.17 -3.37 29.93
C MET A 1 1.77 -3.85 28.55
N ASN A 2 0.48 -4.12 28.32
CA ASN A 2 -0.02 -4.40 26.99
C ASN A 2 -0.01 -3.06 26.23
N GLN A 3 1.04 -2.80 25.43
CA GLN A 3 0.94 -1.79 24.40
C GLN A 3 -0.17 -2.27 23.47
N LEU A 4 -1.35 -1.66 23.59
CA LEU A 4 -2.32 -1.68 22.51
C LEU A 4 -1.56 -1.03 21.35
N ASN A 5 -1.09 -1.81 20.38
CA ASN A 5 -0.44 -1.26 19.19
C ASN A 5 -1.41 -0.24 18.60
N GLU A 6 -1.07 1.04 18.71
CA GLU A 6 -1.89 2.11 18.15
C GLU A 6 -1.86 1.94 16.64
N CYS A 7 -3.04 1.86 16.00
CA CYS A 7 -3.10 1.78 14.55
C CYS A 7 -2.71 3.14 13.96
N ASN A 8 -1.77 3.14 13.02
CA ASN A 8 -1.43 4.30 12.21
C ASN A 8 -2.36 4.40 11.01
N TYR A 9 -3.00 5.56 10.83
CA TYR A 9 -3.90 5.82 9.72
C TYR A 9 -3.23 6.68 8.65
N VAL A 10 -3.40 6.28 7.40
CA VAL A 10 -3.01 7.05 6.22
C VAL A 10 -4.21 7.85 5.74
N ASN A 11 -4.03 9.15 5.55
CA ASN A 11 -5.02 9.99 4.90
C ASN A 11 -4.90 9.78 3.37
N PRO A 12 -5.91 9.20 2.67
CA PRO A 12 -5.80 8.98 1.24
C PRO A 12 -5.57 10.25 0.41
N SER A 13 -5.99 11.41 0.92
CA SER A 13 -5.76 12.70 0.26
C SER A 13 -4.31 13.18 0.29
N THR A 14 -3.44 12.56 1.10
CA THR A 14 -2.00 12.89 1.15
C THR A 14 -1.14 11.97 0.29
N VAL A 15 -1.74 10.94 -0.33
CA VAL A 15 -1.04 10.00 -1.21
C VAL A 15 -0.95 10.61 -2.61
N SER A 16 0.27 10.79 -3.11
CA SER A 16 0.56 11.47 -4.39
C SER A 16 0.68 10.54 -5.58
N LEU A 17 0.29 9.26 -5.43
CA LEU A 17 0.34 8.26 -6.50
C LEU A 17 -0.38 8.74 -7.75
N ASP A 18 0.21 8.43 -8.92
CA ASP A 18 -0.47 8.62 -10.20
C ASP A 18 -1.59 7.58 -10.38
N TRP A 19 -2.80 7.97 -9.97
CA TRP A 19 -3.99 7.13 -10.03
C TRP A 19 -4.50 6.84 -11.44
N GLU A 20 -4.00 7.55 -12.47
CA GLU A 20 -4.42 7.36 -13.86
C GLU A 20 -3.55 6.32 -14.60
N CYS A 21 -2.41 5.93 -14.04
CA CYS A 21 -1.61 4.83 -14.54
C CYS A 21 -2.30 3.47 -14.35
N PHE A 22 -2.06 2.52 -15.25
CA PHE A 22 -2.61 1.15 -15.14
C PHE A 22 -1.93 0.33 -14.04
N VAL A 23 -0.61 0.56 -13.84
CA VAL A 23 0.24 -0.22 -12.94
C VAL A 23 1.16 0.74 -12.18
N VAL A 24 1.41 0.42 -10.91
CA VAL A 24 2.37 1.10 -10.04
C VAL A 24 3.35 0.10 -9.44
N SER A 25 4.61 0.49 -9.28
CA SER A 25 5.59 -0.35 -8.58
C SER A 25 5.45 -0.21 -7.06
N LYS A 26 5.92 -1.20 -6.31
CA LYS A 26 6.02 -1.09 -4.85
C LYS A 26 6.86 0.13 -4.42
N SER A 27 7.94 0.40 -5.15
CA SER A 27 8.83 1.53 -4.89
C SER A 27 8.10 2.86 -5.06
N ASP A 28 7.31 3.01 -6.14
CA ASP A 28 6.51 4.22 -6.38
C ASP A 28 5.49 4.41 -5.25
N MET A 29 4.81 3.34 -4.83
CA MET A 29 3.88 3.39 -3.70
C MET A 29 4.54 3.92 -2.42
N GLU A 30 5.74 3.43 -2.08
CA GLU A 30 6.50 3.89 -0.92
C GLU A 30 6.92 5.37 -1.05
N LEU A 31 7.39 5.78 -2.23
CA LEU A 31 7.82 7.15 -2.52
C LEU A 31 6.65 8.14 -2.51
N ASP A 32 5.47 7.72 -2.96
CA ASP A 32 4.28 8.55 -3.10
C ASP A 32 3.36 8.53 -1.87
N GLY A 33 3.89 8.10 -0.72
CA GLY A 33 3.26 8.32 0.59
C GLY A 33 2.44 7.15 1.12
N LEU A 34 2.56 5.94 0.56
CA LEU A 34 2.08 4.73 1.21
C LEU A 34 3.17 4.11 2.08
N PRO A 35 2.96 3.98 3.41
CA PRO A 35 3.94 3.36 4.29
C PRO A 35 4.22 1.92 3.91
N LYS A 36 5.50 1.53 3.97
CA LYS A 36 5.95 0.17 3.65
C LYS A 36 5.20 -0.89 4.46
N GLU A 37 4.93 -0.60 5.74
CA GLU A 37 4.21 -1.46 6.67
C GLU A 37 2.76 -1.69 6.19
N LEU A 38 2.10 -0.65 5.70
CA LEU A 38 0.76 -0.73 5.12
C LEU A 38 0.76 -1.64 3.89
N ILE A 39 1.70 -1.41 2.97
CA ILE A 39 1.82 -2.20 1.73
C ILE A 39 2.07 -3.67 2.07
N ASN A 40 3.01 -3.95 2.97
CA ASN A 40 3.31 -5.31 3.42
C ASN A 40 2.11 -5.95 4.11
N SER A 41 1.33 -5.19 4.88
CA SER A 41 0.14 -5.69 5.55
C SER A 41 -0.94 -6.09 4.54
N TRP A 42 -1.12 -5.32 3.46
CA TRP A 42 -2.04 -5.67 2.37
C TRP A 42 -1.59 -6.94 1.67
N MET A 43 -0.30 -7.09 1.40
CA MET A 43 0.24 -8.30 0.79
C MET A 43 0.06 -9.53 1.70
N ALA A 44 0.38 -9.41 2.99
CA ALA A 44 0.27 -10.52 3.95
C ALA A 44 -1.18 -10.96 4.19
N GLN A 45 -2.13 -10.03 4.08
CA GLN A 45 -3.57 -10.29 4.24
C GLN A 45 -4.27 -10.65 2.91
N ASN A 46 -3.54 -10.75 1.80
CA ASN A 46 -4.08 -10.96 0.45
C ASN A 46 -5.15 -9.93 0.06
N ILE A 47 -4.97 -8.67 0.47
CA ILE A 47 -5.83 -7.53 0.06
C ILE A 47 -5.40 -7.02 -1.31
N ILE A 48 -4.10 -7.07 -1.61
CA ILE A 48 -3.54 -6.81 -2.93
C ILE A 48 -2.70 -8.02 -3.35
N GLU A 49 -2.65 -8.28 -4.66
CA GLU A 49 -1.84 -9.34 -5.24
C GLU A 49 -0.87 -8.78 -6.28
N PRO A 50 0.38 -9.29 -6.34
CA PRO A 50 1.32 -8.93 -7.41
C PRO A 50 0.72 -9.14 -8.80
N PHE A 51 0.73 -8.09 -9.62
CA PHE A 51 0.27 -8.17 -11.01
C PHE A 51 1.40 -8.62 -11.95
N SER A 52 2.61 -8.10 -11.76
CA SER A 52 3.78 -8.52 -12.52
C SER A 52 5.09 -8.23 -11.79
N ILE A 53 6.18 -8.84 -12.26
CA ILE A 53 7.55 -8.53 -11.82
C ILE A 53 8.32 -8.04 -13.03
N ARG A 54 8.88 -6.82 -12.96
CA ARG A 54 9.70 -6.21 -14.02
C ARG A 54 10.88 -5.50 -13.36
N ASN A 55 12.08 -5.64 -13.92
CA ASN A 55 13.31 -5.03 -13.39
C ASN A 55 13.55 -5.31 -11.89
N ASN A 56 13.19 -6.53 -11.43
CA ASN A 56 13.27 -6.92 -10.03
C ASN A 56 12.33 -6.14 -9.08
N GLU A 57 11.33 -5.45 -9.62
CA GLU A 57 10.30 -4.76 -8.86
C GLU A 57 8.94 -5.45 -9.00
N ILE A 58 8.23 -5.52 -7.88
CA ILE A 58 6.85 -6.00 -7.83
C ILE A 58 5.95 -4.84 -8.24
N ASN A 59 5.04 -5.13 -9.16
CA ASN A 59 4.10 -4.18 -9.70
C ASN A 59 2.67 -4.63 -9.40
N PHE A 60 1.79 -3.66 -9.13
CA PHE A 60 0.39 -3.86 -8.79
C PHE A 60 -0.51 -3.09 -9.75
N LYS A 61 -1.75 -3.54 -9.96
CA LYS A 61 -2.72 -2.70 -10.65
C LYS A 61 -3.06 -1.51 -9.76
N THR A 62 -3.00 -0.31 -10.31
CA THR A 62 -3.28 0.92 -9.57
C THR A 62 -4.69 0.91 -8.96
N GLN A 63 -5.65 0.31 -9.65
CA GLN A 63 -7.02 0.16 -9.16
C GLN A 63 -7.10 -0.71 -7.89
N ASP A 64 -6.32 -1.79 -7.81
CA ASP A 64 -6.30 -2.66 -6.63
C ASP A 64 -5.74 -1.91 -5.41
N ILE A 65 -4.73 -1.06 -5.63
CA ILE A 65 -4.17 -0.18 -4.58
C ILE A 65 -5.20 0.85 -4.11
N LYS A 66 -5.93 1.46 -5.04
CA LYS A 66 -7.00 2.43 -4.73
C LYS A 66 -8.10 1.81 -3.89
N ASP A 67 -8.50 0.57 -4.21
CA ASP A 67 -9.54 -0.14 -3.49
C ASP A 67 -9.04 -0.67 -2.12
N ALA A 68 -7.78 -1.11 -2.05
CA ALA A 68 -7.13 -1.45 -0.79
C ALA A 68 -7.08 -0.23 0.16
N LEU A 69 -6.66 0.93 -0.34
CA LEU A 69 -6.60 2.16 0.45
C LEU A 69 -7.99 2.61 0.94
N ARG A 70 -9.06 2.37 0.18
CA ARG A 70 -10.44 2.64 0.64
C ARG A 70 -10.90 1.67 1.72
N LYS A 71 -10.44 0.41 1.66
CA LYS A 71 -10.88 -0.67 2.55
C LYS A 71 -10.09 -0.74 3.86
N GLN A 72 -8.78 -0.48 3.80
CA GLN A 72 -7.86 -0.55 4.93
C GLN A 72 -6.75 0.48 4.74
N ASN A 73 -6.98 1.72 5.17
CA ASN A 73 -5.98 2.79 5.17
C ASN A 73 -5.17 2.84 6.48
N TRP A 74 -4.98 1.73 7.17
CA TRP A 74 -4.32 1.69 8.46
C TRP A 74 -3.41 0.47 8.60
N TYR A 75 -2.38 0.62 9.43
CA TYR A 75 -1.36 -0.39 9.68
C TYR A 75 -0.87 -0.32 11.13
N TYR A 76 -0.12 -1.34 11.56
CA TYR A 76 0.60 -1.33 12.84
C TYR A 76 2.08 -1.07 12.58
N ASP A 77 2.73 -0.33 13.48
CA ASP A 77 4.20 -0.27 13.48
C ASP A 77 4.80 -1.64 13.78
N SER A 78 5.91 -1.93 13.12
CA SER A 78 6.66 -3.18 13.23
C SER A 78 7.67 -3.15 14.37
#